data_AF-A0A9Q1R5Z7-F1
#
_entry.id   AF-A0A9Q1R5Z7-F1
#
_cell.length_a   1.000
_cell.length_b   1.000
_cell.length_c   1.000
_cell.angle_alpha   90.00
_cell.angle_beta   90.00
_cell.angle_gamma   90.00
#
_symmetry.space_group_name_H-M   'P 1'
#
loop_
_entity.id
_entity.type
_entity.pdbx_description
1 polymer ?
#
loop_
_entity_poly.entity_id
_entity_poly.type
_entity_poly.pdbx_seq_one_letter_code
_entity_poly.pdbx_strand_id
1 'polypeptide(L)'
;MVKEGEKIHGYVLKSGVWFDNYVGNSVMDMCGRYHDAVGVYKKMREDSGVKSDEATVVSTLSACTALKSLELGKEIHRYIVEEVGFSLIIGNALVDMYCKCGCLMLARQIFDDMPTKNVICWTSMVSGYVNSSQLDEARELFERSPIRDLVLWTTMINGYVQFSRFDDAMDLFRSMQMQRIKPDKYTLVALLTGCAQLPDLLSLCDLRHPDVKGRKRIHEAASIKLSD
;
A
#
# COMPACT_ATOMS: atom_id res chain seq x y z
N MET A 1 -9.42 13.82 -27.15
CA MET A 1 -8.73 14.34 -25.95
C MET A 1 -7.40 13.63 -25.69
N VAL A 2 -7.32 12.31 -25.48
CA VAL A 2 -6.04 11.59 -25.27
C VAL A 2 -5.06 11.70 -26.47
N LYS A 3 -5.59 11.63 -27.71
CA LYS A 3 -4.77 11.70 -28.95
C LYS A 3 -4.19 13.08 -29.28
N GLU A 4 -4.74 14.15 -28.71
CA GLU A 4 -4.19 15.51 -28.88
C GLU A 4 -3.05 15.76 -27.91
N GLY A 5 -3.12 15.22 -26.69
CA GLY A 5 -2.01 15.24 -25.73
C GLY A 5 -0.75 14.57 -26.27
N GLU A 6 -0.86 13.45 -26.98
CA GLU A 6 0.28 12.76 -27.62
C GLU A 6 0.92 13.58 -28.76
N LYS A 7 0.12 14.35 -29.51
CA LYS A 7 0.64 15.25 -30.56
C LYS A 7 1.38 16.44 -29.96
N ILE A 8 0.85 17.01 -28.88
CA ILE A 8 1.52 18.08 -28.14
C ILE A 8 2.82 17.55 -27.51
N HIS A 9 2.80 16.34 -26.95
CA HIS A 9 3.99 15.65 -26.42
C HIS A 9 5.09 15.45 -27.49
N GLY A 10 4.72 14.94 -28.67
CA GLY A 10 5.67 14.77 -29.78
C GLY A 10 6.18 16.09 -30.36
N TYR A 11 5.39 17.16 -30.27
CA TYR A 11 5.79 18.50 -30.73
C TYR A 11 6.72 19.19 -29.72
N VAL A 12 6.41 19.13 -28.42
CA VAL A 12 7.23 19.70 -27.33
C VAL A 12 8.59 18.99 -27.25
N LEU A 13 8.63 17.67 -27.43
CA LEU A 13 9.89 16.92 -27.50
C LEU A 13 10.75 17.27 -28.72
N LYS A 14 10.14 17.73 -29.82
CA LYS A 14 10.84 18.07 -31.07
C LYS A 14 11.19 19.55 -31.20
N SER A 15 10.51 20.43 -30.46
CA SER A 15 10.63 21.88 -30.62
C SER A 15 11.74 22.51 -29.78
N GLY A 16 12.40 21.76 -28.88
CA GLY A 16 13.48 22.29 -28.05
C GLY A 16 13.05 23.41 -27.09
N VAL A 17 11.73 23.56 -26.87
CA VAL A 17 11.16 24.53 -25.94
C VAL A 17 11.32 23.95 -24.54
N TRP A 18 12.41 24.34 -23.90
CA TRP A 18 12.94 23.96 -22.60
C TRP A 18 11.97 23.27 -21.62
N PHE A 19 12.40 22.09 -21.15
CA PHE A 19 11.85 21.36 -20.01
C PHE A 19 12.28 22.04 -18.71
N ASP A 20 11.52 23.04 -18.27
CA ASP A 20 11.58 23.46 -16.87
C ASP A 20 10.76 22.50 -15.98
N ASN A 21 10.88 22.64 -14.66
CA ASN A 21 10.13 21.81 -13.70
C ASN A 21 8.62 21.89 -13.92
N TYR A 22 8.09 23.00 -14.45
CA TYR A 22 6.66 23.18 -14.68
C TYR A 22 6.16 22.32 -15.86
N VAL A 23 6.89 22.31 -16.98
CA VAL A 23 6.58 21.46 -18.15
C VAL A 23 6.83 20.00 -17.81
N GLY A 24 7.92 19.68 -17.10
CA GLY A 24 8.19 18.32 -16.63
C GLY A 24 7.08 17.78 -15.75
N ASN A 25 6.68 18.52 -14.72
CA ASN A 25 5.62 18.13 -13.79
C ASN A 25 4.26 18.01 -14.48
N SER A 26 3.92 18.91 -15.39
CA SER A 26 2.66 18.86 -16.15
C SER A 26 2.61 17.65 -17.09
N VAL A 27 3.74 17.27 -17.70
CA VAL A 27 3.84 16.06 -18.54
C VAL A 27 3.78 14.79 -17.69
N MET A 28 4.39 14.78 -16.50
CA MET A 28 4.33 13.64 -15.58
C MET A 28 2.94 13.44 -14.94
N ASP A 29 2.20 14.52 -14.66
CA ASP A 29 0.82 14.47 -14.17
C ASP A 29 -0.14 13.99 -15.27
N MET A 30 0.10 14.38 -16.54
CA MET A 30 -0.72 13.93 -17.67
C MET A 30 -0.40 12.52 -18.18
N CYS A 31 0.83 12.06 -18.06
CA CYS A 31 1.27 10.77 -18.59
C CYS A 31 1.42 9.74 -17.46
N GLY A 32 0.34 9.02 -17.15
CA GLY A 32 0.36 7.81 -16.31
C GLY A 32 1.18 6.63 -16.87
N ARG A 33 2.18 6.90 -17.72
CA ARG A 33 3.09 5.93 -18.33
C ARG A 33 4.45 6.07 -17.67
N TYR A 34 4.73 5.16 -16.74
CA TYR A 34 5.96 5.12 -15.93
C TYR A 34 7.26 5.16 -16.76
N HIS A 35 7.28 4.61 -17.98
CA HIS A 35 8.43 4.70 -18.88
C HIS A 35 8.74 6.13 -19.34
N ASP A 36 7.72 6.96 -19.52
CA ASP A 36 7.88 8.33 -20.02
C ASP A 36 8.43 9.23 -18.91
N ALA A 37 8.00 9.03 -17.65
CA ALA A 37 8.54 9.73 -16.48
C ALA A 37 10.05 9.48 -16.30
N VAL A 38 10.51 8.24 -16.48
CA VAL A 38 11.94 7.90 -16.45
C VAL A 38 12.69 8.56 -17.61
N GLY A 39 12.09 8.58 -18.81
CA GLY A 39 12.67 9.24 -19.99
C GLY A 39 12.82 10.75 -19.79
N VAL A 40 11.82 11.40 -19.19
CA VAL A 40 11.85 12.83 -18.85
C VAL A 40 12.94 13.10 -17.80
N TYR A 41 13.01 12.31 -16.73
CA TYR A 41 14.06 12.45 -15.70
C TYR A 41 15.48 12.36 -16.29
N LYS A 42 15.74 11.36 -17.14
CA LYS A 42 17.04 11.19 -17.79
C LYS A 42 17.40 12.39 -18.68
N LYS A 43 16.46 12.86 -19.49
CA LYS A 43 16.66 14.03 -20.36
C LYS A 43 16.88 15.33 -19.58
N MET A 44 16.14 15.56 -18.50
CA MET A 44 16.33 16.75 -17.64
C MET A 44 17.74 16.79 -17.04
N ARG A 45 18.31 15.62 -16.74
CA ARG A 45 19.69 15.48 -16.22
C ARG A 45 20.75 15.69 -17.31
N GLU A 46 20.50 15.19 -18.51
CA GLU A 46 21.47 15.19 -19.63
C GLU A 46 21.52 16.55 -20.37
N ASP A 47 20.37 17.18 -20.63
CA ASP A 47 20.29 18.31 -21.57
C ASP A 47 20.31 19.70 -20.91
N SER A 48 20.01 19.83 -19.60
CA SER A 48 19.60 21.14 -19.07
C SER A 48 20.29 21.60 -17.79
N GLY A 49 20.98 20.72 -17.05
CA GLY A 49 21.52 21.08 -15.72
C GLY A 49 20.45 21.57 -14.73
N VAL A 50 19.18 21.29 -15.02
CA VAL A 50 18.04 21.74 -14.22
C VAL A 50 17.89 20.79 -13.03
N LYS A 51 17.99 21.36 -11.83
CA LYS A 51 17.77 20.62 -10.59
C LYS A 51 16.29 20.20 -10.53
N SER A 52 16.06 18.89 -10.62
CA SER A 52 14.74 18.31 -10.43
C SER A 52 14.19 18.68 -9.06
N ASP A 53 12.92 19.07 -9.03
CA ASP A 53 12.20 19.35 -7.79
C ASP A 53 11.67 18.08 -7.12
N GLU A 54 11.11 18.26 -5.93
CA GLU A 54 10.54 17.17 -5.12
C GLU A 54 9.43 16.40 -5.86
N ALA A 55 8.58 17.09 -6.62
CA ALA A 55 7.50 16.46 -7.39
C ALA A 55 8.05 15.52 -8.49
N THR A 56 9.07 15.98 -9.22
CA THR A 56 9.76 15.17 -10.24
C THR A 56 10.39 13.92 -9.66
N VAL A 57 11.00 14.03 -8.48
CA VAL A 57 11.61 12.90 -7.80
C VAL A 57 10.56 11.88 -7.37
N VAL A 58 9.46 12.32 -6.75
CA VAL A 58 8.40 11.43 -6.25
C VAL A 58 7.69 10.70 -7.39
N SER A 59 7.42 11.37 -8.50
CA SER A 59 6.83 10.74 -9.69
C SER A 59 7.78 9.69 -10.30
N THR A 60 9.08 10.00 -10.38
CA THR A 60 10.07 9.07 -10.92
C THR A 60 10.28 7.85 -10.01
N LEU A 61 10.24 8.03 -8.68
CA LEU A 61 10.23 6.92 -7.72
C LEU A 61 8.99 6.04 -7.88
N SER A 62 7.82 6.65 -8.10
CA SER A 62 6.57 5.91 -8.38
C SER A 62 6.68 5.10 -9.69
N ALA A 63 7.36 5.63 -10.69
CA ALA A 63 7.68 4.89 -11.90
C ALA A 63 8.65 3.72 -11.64
N CYS A 64 9.67 3.91 -10.80
CA CYS A 64 10.59 2.83 -10.39
C CYS A 64 9.82 1.69 -9.71
N THR A 65 8.87 2.03 -8.83
CA THR A 65 7.97 1.08 -8.18
C THR A 65 7.17 0.25 -9.17
N ALA A 66 6.56 0.89 -10.17
CA ALA A 66 5.73 0.21 -11.17
C ALA A 66 6.57 -0.67 -12.12
N LEU A 67 7.77 -0.20 -12.48
CA LEU A 67 8.71 -0.92 -13.34
C LEU A 67 9.57 -1.94 -12.58
N LYS A 68 9.45 -2.01 -11.25
CA LYS A 68 10.31 -2.81 -10.36
C LYS A 68 11.81 -2.55 -10.59
N SER A 69 12.16 -1.31 -10.95
CA SER A 69 13.53 -0.92 -11.26
C SER A 69 14.26 -0.43 -10.02
N LEU A 70 14.88 -1.36 -9.29
CA LEU A 70 15.63 -1.04 -8.08
C LEU A 70 16.88 -0.18 -8.36
N GLU A 71 17.57 -0.43 -9.47
CA GLU A 71 18.80 0.29 -9.81
C GLU A 71 18.53 1.77 -10.08
N LEU A 72 17.49 2.07 -10.86
CA LEU A 72 17.07 3.46 -11.08
C LEU A 72 16.62 4.12 -9.77
N GLY A 73 15.89 3.39 -8.92
CA GLY A 73 15.51 3.86 -7.59
C GLY A 73 16.71 4.26 -6.71
N LYS A 74 17.81 3.48 -6.76
CA LYS A 74 19.07 3.81 -6.05
C LYS A 74 19.78 5.01 -6.65
N GLU A 75 19.77 5.18 -7.97
CA GLU A 75 20.33 6.37 -8.63
C GLU A 75 19.59 7.63 -8.19
N ILE A 76 18.26 7.60 -8.17
CA ILE A 76 17.43 8.71 -7.72
C ILE A 76 17.63 8.97 -6.21
N HIS A 77 17.73 7.92 -5.39
CA HIS A 77 18.01 8.08 -3.96
C HIS A 77 19.35 8.78 -3.72
N ARG A 78 20.40 8.45 -4.48
CA ARG A 78 21.68 9.16 -4.39
C ARG A 78 21.54 10.63 -4.75
N TYR A 79 20.83 10.92 -5.84
CA TYR A 79 20.55 12.30 -6.26
C TYR A 79 19.75 13.09 -5.21
N ILE A 80 18.80 12.45 -4.53
CA ILE A 80 18.08 13.07 -3.40
C ILE A 80 19.05 13.51 -2.32
N VAL A 81 19.99 12.64 -1.94
CA VAL A 81 20.94 12.92 -0.85
C VAL A 81 21.94 14.02 -1.22
N GLU A 82 22.41 14.03 -2.47
CA GLU A 82 23.42 14.99 -2.95
C GLU A 82 22.82 16.37 -3.25
N GLU A 83 21.63 16.41 -3.85
CA GLU A 83 21.10 17.64 -4.45
C GLU A 83 19.80 18.13 -3.80
N VAL A 84 18.79 17.27 -3.66
CA VAL A 84 17.42 17.73 -3.30
C VAL A 84 17.25 17.93 -1.80
N GLY A 85 17.84 17.06 -0.99
CA GLY A 85 17.59 16.95 0.44
C GLY A 85 16.41 16.03 0.75
N PHE A 86 16.36 15.58 2.00
CA PHE A 86 15.34 14.66 2.48
C PHE A 86 14.12 15.42 3.04
N SER A 87 12.92 14.95 2.70
CA SER A 87 11.64 15.44 3.23
C SER A 87 10.75 14.27 3.65
N LEU A 88 9.67 14.52 4.40
CA LEU A 88 8.70 13.48 4.75
C LEU A 88 8.04 12.86 3.49
N ILE A 89 7.79 13.66 2.46
CA ILE A 89 7.16 13.20 1.20
C ILE A 89 8.14 12.28 0.46
N ILE A 90 9.39 12.70 0.31
CA ILE A 90 10.45 11.91 -0.33
C ILE A 90 10.72 10.63 0.47
N GLY A 91 10.78 10.71 1.80
CA GLY A 91 10.96 9.57 2.68
C GLY A 91 9.87 8.51 2.49
N ASN A 92 8.61 8.92 2.45
CA ASN A 92 7.49 8.02 2.16
C ASN A 92 7.61 7.37 0.78
N ALA A 93 7.98 8.14 -0.25
CA ALA A 93 8.14 7.65 -1.61
C ALA A 93 9.31 6.65 -1.73
N LEU A 94 10.44 6.92 -1.07
CA LEU A 94 11.59 6.03 -1.02
C LEU A 94 11.27 4.71 -0.31
N VAL A 95 10.62 4.78 0.86
CA VAL A 95 10.19 3.60 1.63
C VAL A 95 9.25 2.74 0.78
N ASP A 96 8.23 3.34 0.16
CA ASP A 96 7.30 2.61 -0.72
C ASP A 96 8.02 1.95 -1.90
N MET A 97 8.92 2.69 -2.56
CA MET A 97 9.70 2.20 -3.71
C MET A 97 10.59 1.03 -3.32
N TYR A 98 11.39 1.15 -2.25
CA TYR A 98 12.28 0.07 -1.82
C TYR A 98 11.49 -1.17 -1.34
N CYS A 99 10.39 -0.99 -0.60
CA CYS A 99 9.51 -2.09 -0.22
C CYS A 99 8.97 -2.84 -1.44
N LYS A 100 8.41 -2.12 -2.41
CA LYS A 100 7.81 -2.73 -3.60
C LYS A 100 8.85 -3.29 -4.57
N CYS A 101 10.07 -2.78 -4.57
CA CYS A 101 11.20 -3.35 -5.32
C CYS A 101 11.88 -4.53 -4.59
N GLY A 102 11.38 -4.92 -3.40
CA GLY A 102 11.87 -6.09 -2.65
C GLY A 102 13.14 -5.84 -1.84
N CYS A 103 13.60 -4.59 -1.71
CA CYS A 103 14.79 -4.23 -0.92
C CYS A 103 14.38 -3.72 0.46
N LEU A 104 13.83 -4.61 1.29
CA LEU A 104 13.34 -4.25 2.63
C LEU A 104 14.40 -3.71 3.57
N MET A 105 15.66 -4.11 3.42
CA MET A 105 16.77 -3.62 4.23
C MET A 105 16.93 -2.10 4.10
N LEU A 106 17.01 -1.58 2.87
CA LEU A 106 17.13 -0.15 2.62
C LEU A 106 15.83 0.59 2.98
N ALA A 107 14.67 -0.01 2.69
CA ALA A 107 13.39 0.56 3.12
C ALA A 107 13.35 0.76 4.64
N ARG A 108 13.80 -0.25 5.39
CA ARG A 108 13.83 -0.23 6.85
C ARG A 108 14.83 0.78 7.39
N GLN A 109 16.01 0.86 6.80
CA GLN A 109 17.01 1.86 7.19
C GLN A 109 16.46 3.28 7.03
N ILE A 110 15.92 3.61 5.86
CA ILE A 110 15.33 4.93 5.59
C ILE A 110 14.17 5.18 6.56
N PHE A 111 13.30 4.19 6.75
CA PHE A 111 12.21 4.27 7.70
C PHE A 111 12.74 4.62 9.09
N ASP A 112 13.69 3.86 9.63
CA ASP A 112 14.22 4.09 10.98
C ASP A 112 14.88 5.49 11.11
N ASP A 113 15.63 5.92 10.09
CA ASP A 113 16.31 7.23 10.03
C ASP A 113 15.34 8.43 9.89
N MET A 114 14.08 8.22 9.47
CA MET A 114 13.11 9.30 9.34
C MET A 114 12.76 9.93 10.71
N PRO A 115 12.95 11.25 10.90
CA PRO A 115 12.71 11.92 12.18
C PRO A 115 11.22 11.95 12.56
N THR A 116 10.34 12.00 11.56
CA THR A 116 8.89 11.90 11.71
C THR A 116 8.34 10.87 10.73
N LYS A 117 7.37 10.07 11.18
CA LYS A 117 6.75 9.00 10.40
C LYS A 117 5.25 9.20 10.44
N ASN A 118 4.62 9.32 9.28
CA ASN A 118 3.16 9.38 9.18
C ASN A 118 2.58 7.97 8.96
N VAL A 119 1.25 7.88 8.95
CA VAL A 119 0.54 6.61 8.76
C VAL A 119 0.92 5.91 7.44
N ILE A 120 1.16 6.67 6.37
CA ILE A 120 1.57 6.13 5.07
C ILE A 120 2.89 5.36 5.20
N CYS A 121 3.88 5.94 5.89
CA CYS A 121 5.17 5.32 6.15
C CYS A 121 5.06 3.96 6.86
N TRP A 122 4.27 3.90 7.94
CA TRP A 122 4.02 2.68 8.71
C TRP A 122 3.31 1.61 7.86
N THR A 123 2.26 2.00 7.13
CA THR A 123 1.52 1.10 6.26
C THR A 123 2.37 0.55 5.13
N SER A 124 3.22 1.37 4.49
CA SER A 124 4.14 0.92 3.44
C SER A 124 5.16 -0.09 3.96
N MET A 125 5.72 0.11 5.17
CA MET A 125 6.64 -0.87 5.77
C MET A 125 5.96 -2.18 6.13
N VAL A 126 4.82 -2.13 6.84
CA VAL A 126 4.07 -3.34 7.19
C VAL A 126 3.66 -4.11 5.95
N SER A 127 3.14 -3.43 4.92
CA SER A 127 2.81 -4.06 3.63
C SER A 127 4.04 -4.69 2.96
N GLY A 128 5.20 -4.03 3.03
CA GLY A 128 6.46 -4.54 2.51
C GLY A 128 6.87 -5.87 3.14
N TYR A 129 6.82 -5.95 4.48
CA TYR A 129 7.11 -7.19 5.22
C TYR A 129 6.08 -8.29 4.94
N VAL A 130 4.77 -7.96 4.93
CA VAL A 130 3.71 -8.90 4.55
C VAL A 130 3.96 -9.48 3.16
N ASN A 131 4.23 -8.64 2.16
CA ASN A 131 4.50 -9.08 0.79
C ASN A 131 5.77 -9.94 0.66
N SER A 132 6.69 -9.82 1.62
CA SER A 132 7.91 -10.62 1.69
C SER A 132 7.79 -11.83 2.61
N SER A 133 6.57 -12.18 3.04
CA SER A 133 6.26 -13.31 3.94
C SER A 133 6.93 -13.21 5.32
N GLN A 134 7.33 -12.01 5.75
CA GLN A 134 7.97 -11.71 7.04
C GLN A 134 6.93 -11.17 8.02
N LEU A 135 5.98 -12.04 8.42
CA LEU A 135 4.79 -11.62 9.17
C LEU A 135 5.08 -11.25 10.62
N ASP A 136 6.13 -11.78 11.22
CA ASP A 136 6.48 -11.48 12.61
C ASP A 136 7.09 -10.07 12.71
N GLU A 137 7.93 -9.69 11.76
CA GLU A 137 8.45 -8.32 11.61
C GLU A 137 7.34 -7.34 11.24
N ALA A 138 6.40 -7.74 10.38
CA ALA A 138 5.21 -6.96 10.07
C ALA A 138 4.37 -6.71 11.33
N ARG A 139 4.19 -7.74 12.18
CA ARG A 139 3.46 -7.63 13.44
C ARG A 139 4.18 -6.74 14.44
N GLU A 140 5.50 -6.87 14.57
CA GLU A 140 6.29 -6.00 15.45
C GLU A 140 6.12 -4.52 15.07
N LEU A 141 6.24 -4.19 13.77
CA LEU A 141 6.04 -2.82 13.30
C LEU A 141 4.59 -2.34 13.46
N PHE A 142 3.62 -3.22 13.21
CA PHE A 142 2.22 -2.92 13.47
C PHE A 142 2.00 -2.53 14.93
N GLU A 143 2.57 -3.28 15.88
CA GLU A 143 2.44 -2.99 17.31
C GLU A 143 3.22 -1.74 17.73
N ARG A 144 4.36 -1.45 17.10
CA ARG A 144 5.13 -0.24 17.36
C ARG A 144 4.51 1.04 16.80
N SER A 145 3.60 0.93 15.82
CA SER A 145 2.95 2.11 15.24
C SER A 145 2.11 2.85 16.30
N PRO A 146 2.37 4.15 16.55
CA PRO A 146 1.61 4.94 17.51
C PRO A 146 0.18 5.23 17.02
N ILE A 147 -0.04 5.21 15.71
CA ILE A 147 -1.32 5.48 15.07
C ILE A 147 -1.64 4.31 14.14
N ARG A 148 -2.72 3.59 14.44
CA ARG A 148 -3.20 2.47 13.64
C ARG A 148 -4.54 2.85 13.05
N ASP A 149 -4.53 3.29 11.80
CA ASP A 149 -5.75 3.57 11.06
C ASP A 149 -6.34 2.26 10.51
N LEU A 150 -7.56 2.34 9.97
CA LEU A 150 -8.25 1.20 9.36
C LEU A 150 -7.37 0.46 8.34
N VAL A 151 -6.63 1.20 7.52
CA VAL A 151 -5.78 0.63 6.46
C VAL A 151 -4.70 -0.26 7.06
N LEU A 152 -4.00 0.19 8.11
CA LEU A 152 -2.96 -0.60 8.76
C LEU A 152 -3.51 -1.90 9.37
N TRP A 153 -4.69 -1.87 9.99
CA TRP A 153 -5.39 -3.06 10.49
C TRP A 153 -5.74 -4.02 9.36
N THR A 154 -6.38 -3.53 8.30
CA THR A 154 -6.79 -4.34 7.15
C THR A 154 -5.59 -4.97 6.45
N THR A 155 -4.48 -4.25 6.28
CA THR A 155 -3.24 -4.78 5.69
C THR A 155 -2.71 -5.98 6.49
N MET A 156 -2.65 -5.86 7.81
CA MET A 156 -2.10 -6.93 8.65
C MET A 156 -3.03 -8.15 8.70
N ILE A 157 -4.35 -7.94 8.83
CA ILE A 157 -5.35 -9.02 8.78
C ILE A 157 -5.29 -9.76 7.44
N ASN A 158 -5.23 -9.02 6.32
CA ASN A 158 -5.11 -9.62 4.99
C ASN A 158 -3.81 -10.41 4.85
N GLY A 159 -2.71 -9.92 5.40
CA GLY A 159 -1.44 -10.65 5.44
C GLY A 159 -1.59 -11.99 6.14
N TYR A 160 -2.14 -12.02 7.36
CA TYR A 160 -2.35 -13.28 8.07
C TYR A 160 -3.27 -14.26 7.33
N VAL A 161 -4.37 -13.77 6.74
CA VAL A 161 -5.26 -14.59 5.91
C VAL A 161 -4.52 -15.16 4.70
N GLN A 162 -3.75 -14.33 3.98
CA GLN A 162 -3.01 -14.74 2.79
C GLN A 162 -2.04 -15.88 3.06
N PHE A 163 -1.42 -15.90 4.24
CA PHE A 163 -0.46 -16.92 4.67
C PHE A 163 -1.06 -17.96 5.62
N SER A 164 -2.39 -18.10 5.64
CA SER A 164 -3.12 -19.12 6.41
C SER A 164 -2.90 -19.09 7.94
N ARG A 165 -2.51 -17.94 8.52
CA ARG A 165 -2.41 -17.71 9.97
C ARG A 165 -3.74 -17.20 10.53
N PHE A 166 -4.78 -18.01 10.42
CA PHE A 166 -6.15 -17.56 10.73
C PHE A 166 -6.38 -17.19 12.20
N ASP A 167 -5.73 -17.88 13.13
CA ASP A 167 -5.84 -17.56 14.56
C ASP A 167 -5.33 -16.14 14.84
N ASP A 168 -4.16 -15.78 14.31
CA ASP A 168 -3.60 -14.44 14.41
C ASP A 168 -4.49 -13.38 13.73
N ALA A 169 -5.09 -13.71 12.58
CA ALA A 169 -6.04 -12.83 11.88
C ALA A 169 -7.29 -12.55 12.73
N MET A 170 -7.84 -13.58 13.37
CA MET A 170 -9.03 -13.49 14.20
C MET A 170 -8.76 -12.73 15.50
N ASP A 171 -7.62 -12.97 16.13
CA ASP A 171 -7.20 -12.24 17.33
C ASP A 171 -6.99 -10.76 17.02
N LEU A 172 -6.38 -10.44 15.88
CA LEU A 172 -6.19 -9.07 15.44
C LEU A 172 -7.53 -8.39 15.11
N PHE A 173 -8.46 -9.08 14.46
CA PHE A 173 -9.81 -8.59 14.21
C PHE A 173 -10.59 -8.30 15.50
N ARG A 174 -10.52 -9.19 16.49
CA ARG A 174 -11.13 -8.95 17.82
C ARG A 174 -10.53 -7.72 18.49
N SER A 175 -9.20 -7.56 18.43
CA SER A 175 -8.52 -6.36 18.94
C SER A 175 -9.00 -5.08 18.26
N MET A 176 -9.15 -5.10 16.93
CA MET A 176 -9.70 -3.99 16.14
C MET A 176 -11.11 -3.60 16.61
N GLN A 177 -11.98 -4.60 16.84
CA GLN A 177 -13.34 -4.37 17.32
C GLN A 177 -13.38 -3.83 18.75
N MET A 178 -12.51 -4.29 19.65
CA MET A 178 -12.39 -3.77 21.01
C MET A 178 -12.00 -2.28 21.03
N GLN A 179 -11.17 -1.86 20.08
CA GLN A 179 -10.82 -0.45 19.87
C GLN A 179 -11.91 0.35 19.15
N ARG A 180 -13.09 -0.25 18.94
CA ARG A 180 -14.27 0.33 18.26
C ARG A 180 -14.00 0.79 16.83
N ILE A 181 -12.97 0.23 16.19
CA ILE A 181 -12.69 0.46 14.78
C ILE A 181 -13.61 -0.45 13.98
N LYS A 182 -14.47 0.15 13.15
CA LYS A 182 -15.42 -0.61 12.32
C LYS A 182 -14.66 -1.27 11.16
N PRO A 183 -14.73 -2.60 11.02
CA PRO A 183 -14.19 -3.29 9.85
C PRO A 183 -14.90 -2.85 8.58
N ASP A 184 -14.16 -2.73 7.50
CA ASP A 184 -14.73 -2.48 6.18
C ASP A 184 -15.11 -3.78 5.47
N LYS A 185 -15.79 -3.63 4.32
CA LYS A 185 -16.20 -4.77 3.49
C LYS A 185 -15.01 -5.65 3.07
N TYR A 186 -13.84 -5.06 2.85
CA TYR A 186 -12.64 -5.79 2.39
C TYR A 186 -12.09 -6.68 3.49
N THR A 187 -11.99 -6.16 4.71
CA THR A 187 -11.58 -6.91 5.91
C THR A 187 -12.52 -8.08 6.17
N LEU A 188 -13.84 -7.86 6.06
CA LEU A 188 -14.84 -8.91 6.25
C LEU A 188 -14.76 -9.99 5.15
N VAL A 189 -14.60 -9.59 3.89
CA VAL A 189 -14.42 -10.54 2.79
C VAL A 189 -13.16 -11.38 2.99
N ALA A 190 -12.03 -10.77 3.35
CA ALA A 190 -10.79 -11.50 3.59
C ALA A 190 -10.94 -12.55 4.71
N LEU A 191 -11.58 -12.19 5.82
CA LEU A 191 -11.86 -13.13 6.91
C LEU A 191 -12.80 -14.26 6.47
N LEU A 192 -13.85 -13.95 5.68
CA LEU A 192 -14.75 -14.98 5.14
C LEU A 192 -14.02 -15.94 4.18
N THR A 193 -13.11 -15.42 3.36
CA THR A 193 -12.25 -16.25 2.50
C THR A 193 -11.36 -17.18 3.33
N GLY A 194 -10.80 -16.68 4.43
CA GLY A 194 -10.04 -17.51 5.38
C GLY A 194 -10.90 -18.56 6.07
N CYS A 195 -12.12 -18.21 6.49
CA CYS A 195 -13.06 -19.14 7.12
C CYS A 195 -13.53 -20.25 6.17
N ALA A 196 -13.66 -19.98 4.87
CA ALA A 196 -14.00 -21.02 3.88
C ALA A 196 -12.89 -22.09 3.72
N GLN A 197 -11.68 -21.78 4.19
CA GLN A 197 -10.52 -22.69 4.18
C GLN A 197 -10.36 -23.46 5.51
N LEU A 198 -11.19 -23.17 6.52
CA LEU A 198 -11.23 -23.87 7.80
C LEU A 198 -12.41 -24.87 7.86
N PRO A 199 -12.19 -26.15 8.21
CA PRO A 199 -13.24 -27.16 8.28
C PRO A 199 -14.34 -26.94 9.36
N ASP A 200 -14.14 -26.06 10.34
CA ASP A 200 -15.04 -25.93 11.50
C ASP A 200 -15.87 -24.63 11.50
N LEU A 201 -17.05 -24.71 10.88
CA LEU A 201 -17.95 -23.57 10.64
C LEU A 201 -18.96 -23.31 11.79
N LEU A 202 -18.99 -24.10 12.87
CA LEU A 202 -20.10 -24.09 13.82
C LEU A 202 -19.91 -23.23 15.08
N SER A 203 -18.69 -22.79 15.42
CA SER A 203 -18.45 -21.97 16.62
C SER A 203 -18.48 -20.46 16.40
N LEU A 204 -18.44 -19.99 15.14
CA LEU A 204 -18.25 -18.58 14.80
C LEU A 204 -19.54 -17.77 14.56
N CYS A 205 -20.68 -18.44 14.31
CA CYS A 205 -21.97 -17.77 14.17
C CYS A 205 -22.52 -17.19 15.49
N ASP A 206 -21.95 -17.56 16.64
CA ASP A 206 -22.39 -17.12 17.97
C ASP A 206 -21.90 -15.72 18.37
N LEU A 207 -21.11 -15.03 17.54
CA LEU A 207 -20.67 -13.65 17.80
C LEU A 207 -21.67 -12.56 17.33
N ARG A 208 -22.88 -12.92 16.91
CA ARG A 208 -23.96 -11.92 16.74
C ARG A 208 -24.58 -11.58 18.10
N HIS A 209 -24.07 -10.51 18.72
CA HIS A 209 -24.69 -9.73 19.79
C HIS A 209 -25.24 -10.49 21.01
N PRO A 210 -24.70 -10.28 22.24
CA PRO A 210 -25.33 -10.76 23.46
C PRO A 210 -26.51 -9.84 23.85
N ASP A 211 -27.54 -9.72 23.01
CA ASP A 211 -28.87 -9.23 23.43
C ASP A 211 -29.96 -9.39 22.35
N VAL A 212 -30.36 -10.61 22.02
CA VAL A 212 -31.71 -10.86 21.46
C VAL A 212 -32.27 -12.14 22.06
N LYS A 213 -32.77 -12.02 23.29
CA LYS A 213 -33.64 -13.00 23.93
C LYS A 213 -34.94 -13.12 23.11
N GLY A 214 -35.00 -14.05 22.17
CA GLY A 214 -36.26 -14.39 21.50
C GLY A 214 -36.14 -14.74 20.03
N ARG A 215 -35.65 -15.95 19.73
CA ARG A 215 -35.98 -16.72 18.51
C ARG A 215 -35.57 -18.18 18.67
N LYS A 216 -36.20 -18.87 19.64
CA LYS A 216 -36.18 -20.35 19.78
C LYS A 216 -37.52 -20.99 19.39
N ARG A 217 -38.19 -20.48 18.34
CA ARG A 217 -39.48 -21.02 17.89
C ARG A 217 -39.64 -20.97 16.38
N ILE A 218 -38.72 -21.57 15.62
CA ILE A 218 -39.00 -21.84 14.19
C ILE A 218 -38.41 -23.17 13.67
N HIS A 219 -37.84 -24.03 14.52
CA HIS A 219 -37.29 -25.33 14.07
C HIS A 219 -37.96 -26.60 14.61
N GLU A 220 -39.05 -26.49 15.38
CA GLU A 220 -39.81 -27.67 15.86
C GLU A 220 -41.19 -27.87 15.20
N ALA A 221 -41.57 -27.04 14.22
CA ALA A 221 -42.88 -27.16 13.55
C ALA A 221 -42.85 -27.91 12.19
N ALA A 222 -41.70 -28.45 11.76
CA ALA A 222 -41.56 -29.07 10.43
C ALA A 222 -41.23 -30.57 10.44
N SER A 223 -41.32 -31.27 11.58
CA SER A 223 -40.97 -32.70 11.67
C SER A 223 -42.08 -33.61 12.21
N ILE A 224 -43.35 -33.19 12.19
CA ILE A 224 -44.47 -34.09 12.54
C ILE A 224 -45.56 -34.00 11.47
N LYS A 225 -45.42 -34.84 10.44
CA LYS A 225 -46.46 -35.62 9.74
C LYS A 225 -45.91 -36.08 8.40
N LEU A 226 -45.44 -37.33 8.36
CA LEU A 226 -45.50 -38.24 7.21
C LEU A 226 -44.97 -39.62 7.65
N SER A 227 -45.81 -40.32 8.41
CA SER A 227 -45.83 -41.79 8.51
C SER A 227 -47.13 -42.17 9.20
N ASP A 228 -47.89 -43.03 8.51
CA ASP A 228 -49.23 -43.59 8.77
C ASP A 228 -50.42 -42.79 8.25
#